data_AF-Q39VL9-F1
#
_entry.id   AF-Q39VL9-F1
#
_cell.length_a   1.000
_cell.length_b   1.000
_cell.length_c   1.000
_cell.angle_alpha   90.00
_cell.angle_beta   90.00
_cell.angle_gamma   90.00
#
_symmetry.space_group_name_H-M   'P 1'
#
loop_
_entity.id
_entity.type
_entity.pdbx_description
1 polymer ?
#
loop_
_entity_poly.entity_id
_entity_poly.type
_entity_poly.pdbx_seq_one_letter_code
_entity_poly.pdbx_strand_id
1 'polypeptide(L)'
;MNTPSLAFFRNDADERLWKADLEAIPGMISIVTGESPLLSVNKAWGLAPSPQFILLSASFYPDRGVGITTLIRSLFPGTEILLISPASEPFPDIGPLFRDGIVNLVVAPTRLSPKSYCPVESTLSIAVASIAAGRNERMSACLRQGTEVSEFTLTSSSQKETLIGLLEKAVNGKTTEAEFLRQRAALIADEMIENALYGAPRDHQGTRIFRKGELREILPDERIVFRFGFDGENLALEVRDGWGSLRPEDILDHLSKNRARDGIPPTDGGLGLFLIWRFVDHLHVSITPGRETVVRGHVRLARCEDLPEAKGFHITALRDCA
;
A
#
# COMPACT_ATOMS: atom_id res chain seq x y z
N MET A 1 22.93 -5.03 15.81
CA MET A 1 21.68 -5.69 16.25
C MET A 1 20.55 -5.00 15.52
N ASN A 2 19.61 -5.74 14.93
CA ASN A 2 18.47 -5.12 14.28
C ASN A 2 17.62 -4.40 15.33
N THR A 3 17.22 -3.17 15.03
CA THR A 3 16.32 -2.40 15.86
C THR A 3 14.98 -3.15 15.97
N PRO A 4 14.48 -3.44 17.19
CA PRO A 4 13.25 -4.19 17.34
C PRO A 4 12.05 -3.40 16.83
N SER A 5 10.97 -4.12 16.48
CA SER A 5 9.66 -3.54 16.18
C SER A 5 8.70 -3.85 17.33
N LEU A 6 7.72 -2.98 17.56
CA LEU A 6 6.72 -3.19 18.61
C LEU A 6 5.37 -3.52 17.98
N ALA A 7 4.62 -4.44 18.59
CA ALA A 7 3.25 -4.75 18.21
C ALA A 7 2.32 -4.62 19.41
N PHE A 8 1.25 -3.84 19.30
CA PHE A 8 0.28 -3.62 20.37
C PHE A 8 -1.06 -4.29 20.05
N PHE A 9 -1.54 -5.11 21.01
CA PHE A 9 -2.80 -5.84 20.95
C PHE A 9 -3.67 -5.55 22.17
N ARG A 10 -4.99 -5.50 21.99
CA ARG A 10 -5.91 -5.15 23.06
C ARG A 10 -5.97 -6.21 24.15
N ASN A 11 -5.96 -7.48 23.77
CA ASN A 11 -6.03 -8.64 24.65
C ASN A 11 -5.42 -9.88 23.96
N ASP A 12 -5.34 -11.00 24.67
CA ASP A 12 -4.77 -12.24 24.15
C ASP A 12 -5.56 -12.82 22.97
N ALA A 13 -6.86 -12.53 22.86
CA ALA A 13 -7.66 -12.98 21.72
C ALA A 13 -7.26 -12.24 20.44
N ASP A 14 -7.06 -10.92 20.54
CA ASP A 14 -6.58 -10.05 19.47
C ASP A 14 -5.17 -10.47 19.02
N GLU A 15 -4.21 -10.65 19.94
CA GLU A 15 -2.86 -11.13 19.61
C GLU A 15 -2.87 -12.49 18.91
N ARG A 16 -3.73 -13.43 19.36
CA ARG A 16 -3.82 -14.77 18.77
C ARG A 16 -4.25 -14.77 17.30
N LEU A 17 -4.98 -13.75 16.84
CA LEU A 17 -5.34 -13.62 15.42
C LEU A 17 -4.10 -13.46 14.54
N TRP A 18 -3.04 -12.86 15.09
CA TRP A 18 -1.85 -12.46 14.36
C TRP A 18 -0.61 -13.28 14.68
N LYS A 19 -0.67 -14.14 15.71
CA LYS A 19 0.47 -14.89 16.24
C LYS A 19 1.32 -15.55 15.16
N ALA A 20 0.70 -16.30 14.25
CA ALA A 20 1.41 -17.00 13.17
C ALA A 20 2.14 -16.05 12.20
N ASP A 21 1.58 -14.86 11.96
CA ASP A 21 2.19 -13.85 11.09
C ASP A 21 3.31 -13.09 11.81
N LEU A 22 3.15 -12.83 13.11
CA LEU A 22 4.16 -12.16 13.95
C LEU A 22 5.40 -13.02 14.19
N GLU A 23 5.23 -14.34 14.35
CA GLU A 23 6.34 -15.29 14.51
C GLU A 23 7.26 -15.31 13.27
N ALA A 24 6.74 -14.94 12.09
CA ALA A 24 7.51 -14.82 10.87
C ALA A 24 8.29 -13.50 10.76
N ILE A 25 8.09 -12.54 11.68
CA ILE A 25 8.73 -11.22 11.65
C ILE A 25 9.88 -11.18 12.67
N PRO A 26 11.16 -11.15 12.23
CA PRO A 26 12.29 -11.15 13.14
C PRO A 26 12.34 -9.91 14.05
N GLY A 27 12.52 -10.12 15.35
CA GLY A 27 12.71 -9.03 16.32
C GLY A 27 11.44 -8.25 16.68
N MET A 28 10.26 -8.80 16.35
CA MET A 28 8.98 -8.25 16.79
C MET A 28 8.75 -8.53 18.28
N ILE A 29 8.39 -7.49 19.03
CA ILE A 29 8.00 -7.58 20.44
C ILE A 29 6.50 -7.32 20.55
N SER A 30 5.73 -8.37 20.85
CA SER A 30 4.29 -8.28 21.06
C SER A 30 3.95 -7.84 22.49
N ILE A 31 3.00 -6.92 22.61
CA ILE A 31 2.56 -6.32 23.87
C ILE A 31 1.04 -6.37 23.93
N VAL A 32 0.52 -7.23 24.79
CA VAL A 32 -0.91 -7.28 25.12
C VAL A 32 -1.20 -6.26 26.20
N THR A 33 -2.10 -5.31 25.90
CA THR A 33 -2.35 -4.17 26.78
C THR A 33 -3.27 -4.47 27.95
N GLY A 34 -4.24 -5.37 27.77
CA GLY A 34 -5.29 -5.63 28.75
C GLY A 34 -6.10 -4.38 29.10
N GLU A 35 -6.44 -4.23 30.39
CA GLU A 35 -7.29 -3.14 30.90
C GLU A 35 -6.58 -1.78 31.00
N SER A 36 -5.25 -1.72 30.89
CA SER A 36 -4.48 -0.48 31.02
C SER A 36 -3.56 -0.19 29.83
N PRO A 37 -4.11 0.12 28.64
CA PRO A 37 -3.31 0.33 27.43
C PRO A 37 -2.24 1.41 27.54
N LEU A 38 -2.56 2.54 28.17
CA LEU A 38 -1.61 3.64 28.33
C LEU A 38 -0.40 3.23 29.19
N LEU A 39 -0.60 2.42 30.22
CA LEU A 39 0.50 1.94 31.06
C LEU A 39 1.40 0.97 30.29
N SER A 40 0.80 0.06 29.52
CA SER A 40 1.54 -0.92 28.71
C SER A 40 2.35 -0.25 27.61
N VAL A 41 1.81 0.77 26.94
CA VAL A 41 2.52 1.58 25.95
C VAL A 41 3.70 2.34 26.59
N ASN A 42 3.51 2.92 27.79
CA ASN A 42 4.61 3.57 28.51
C ASN A 42 5.73 2.59 28.90
N LYS A 43 5.39 1.39 29.35
CA LYS A 43 6.39 0.35 29.67
C LYS A 43 7.16 -0.10 28.43
N ALA A 44 6.49 -0.16 27.28
CA ALA A 44 7.09 -0.54 26.01
C ALA A 44 8.26 0.37 25.60
N TRP A 45 8.20 1.65 25.95
CA TRP A 45 9.28 2.61 25.69
C TRP A 45 10.61 2.18 26.34
N GLY A 46 10.56 1.55 27.52
CA GLY A 46 11.74 1.00 28.18
C GLY A 46 12.33 -0.24 27.50
N LEU A 47 11.54 -0.96 26.69
CA LEU A 47 11.97 -2.15 25.96
C LEU A 47 12.62 -1.79 24.61
N ALA A 48 12.04 -0.82 23.91
CA ALA A 48 12.49 -0.37 22.60
C ALA A 48 12.25 1.14 22.46
N PRO A 49 13.20 2.01 22.88
CA PRO A 49 13.01 3.47 22.86
C PRO A 49 13.01 4.07 21.44
N SER A 50 13.48 3.31 20.44
CA SER A 50 13.52 3.74 19.05
C SER A 50 13.16 2.56 18.15
N PRO A 51 11.90 2.10 18.16
CA PRO A 51 11.51 0.94 17.38
C PRO A 51 11.53 1.27 15.88
N GLN A 52 11.79 0.25 15.04
CA GLN A 52 11.84 0.43 13.58
C GLN A 52 10.49 0.90 13.03
N PHE A 53 9.42 0.24 13.45
CA PHE A 53 8.03 0.66 13.25
C PHE A 53 7.17 0.12 14.39
N ILE A 54 5.93 0.59 14.44
CA ILE A 54 4.93 0.15 15.42
C ILE A 54 3.75 -0.46 14.68
N LEU A 55 3.42 -1.70 15.03
CA LEU A 55 2.21 -2.37 14.59
C LEU A 55 1.11 -2.15 15.64
N LEU A 56 -0.06 -1.72 15.19
CA LEU A 56 -1.21 -1.42 16.05
C LEU A 56 -2.44 -2.16 15.56
N SER A 57 -3.06 -2.97 16.43
CA SER A 57 -4.33 -3.62 16.09
C SER A 57 -5.45 -2.59 15.89
N ALA A 58 -6.27 -2.80 14.85
CA ALA A 58 -7.48 -2.04 14.58
C ALA A 58 -8.53 -2.17 15.70
N SER A 59 -8.38 -3.13 16.62
CA SER A 59 -9.23 -3.26 17.81
C SER A 59 -9.15 -2.05 18.77
N PHE A 60 -8.11 -1.23 18.62
CA PHE A 60 -7.94 0.06 19.29
C PHE A 60 -8.50 1.25 18.49
N TYR A 61 -9.00 1.02 17.29
CA TYR A 61 -9.25 2.07 16.30
C TYR A 61 -10.72 2.14 15.82
N PRO A 62 -11.32 3.34 15.64
CA PRO A 62 -10.78 4.65 16.02
C PRO A 62 -10.52 4.73 17.51
N ASP A 63 -9.52 5.51 17.90
CA ASP A 63 -9.17 5.74 19.30
C ASP A 63 -10.35 6.45 19.99
N ARG A 64 -11.29 5.69 20.58
CA ARG A 64 -12.54 6.19 21.19
C ARG A 64 -12.29 6.89 22.53
N GLY A 65 -11.29 7.77 22.57
CA GLY A 65 -10.85 8.50 23.75
C GLY A 65 -9.87 7.73 24.64
N VAL A 66 -9.30 6.63 24.18
CA VAL A 66 -8.27 5.88 24.94
C VAL A 66 -6.95 6.65 24.92
N GLY A 67 -6.65 7.39 23.84
CA GLY A 67 -5.46 8.20 23.68
C GLY A 67 -4.20 7.40 23.32
N ILE A 68 -4.36 6.17 22.84
CA ILE A 68 -3.23 5.29 22.47
C ILE A 68 -2.45 5.86 21.29
N THR A 69 -3.12 6.31 20.23
CA THR A 69 -2.41 6.83 19.05
C THR A 69 -1.64 8.09 19.42
N THR A 70 -2.27 8.96 20.21
CA THR A 70 -1.65 10.18 20.76
C THR A 70 -0.44 9.85 21.65
N LEU A 71 -0.56 8.89 22.57
CA LEU A 71 0.53 8.48 23.44
C LEU A 71 1.69 7.86 22.65
N ILE A 72 1.40 6.96 21.71
CA ILE A 72 2.41 6.36 20.83
C ILE A 72 3.17 7.46 20.09
N ARG A 73 2.46 8.43 19.50
CA ARG A 73 3.09 9.56 18.80
C ARG A 73 3.94 10.43 19.73
N SER A 74 3.53 10.60 20.98
CA SER A 74 4.29 11.35 21.98
C SER A 74 5.58 10.63 22.41
N LEU A 75 5.54 9.30 22.55
CA LEU A 75 6.68 8.51 23.01
C LEU A 75 7.64 8.12 21.88
N PHE A 76 7.11 7.94 20.68
CA PHE A 76 7.85 7.48 19.49
C PHE A 76 7.64 8.47 18.33
N PRO A 77 8.15 9.71 18.46
CA PRO A 77 7.97 10.73 17.45
C PRO A 77 8.63 10.30 16.13
N GLY A 78 7.88 10.39 15.03
CA GLY A 78 8.38 10.04 13.70
C GLY A 78 8.39 8.56 13.35
N THR A 79 8.15 7.65 14.31
CA THR A 79 8.05 6.22 14.02
C THR A 79 6.82 5.90 13.18
N GLU A 80 6.96 5.08 12.14
CA GLU A 80 5.81 4.66 11.33
C GLU A 80 4.86 3.77 12.15
N ILE A 81 3.55 4.03 12.02
CA ILE A 81 2.51 3.17 12.59
C ILE A 81 1.88 2.40 11.44
N LEU A 82 1.90 1.08 11.53
CA LEU A 82 1.18 0.15 10.68
C LEU A 82 -0.07 -0.33 11.43
N LEU A 83 -1.25 0.07 10.97
CA LEU A 83 -2.50 -0.48 11.47
C LEU A 83 -2.74 -1.86 10.84
N ILE A 84 -3.15 -2.84 11.63
CA ILE A 84 -3.54 -4.17 11.14
C ILE A 84 -4.99 -4.45 11.47
N SER A 85 -5.75 -4.94 10.50
CA SER A 85 -7.17 -5.27 10.64
C SER A 85 -7.43 -6.65 10.05
N PRO A 86 -8.15 -7.55 10.74
CA PRO A 86 -8.64 -8.75 10.08
C PRO A 86 -9.78 -8.37 9.14
N ALA A 87 -9.90 -9.05 8.00
CA ALA A 87 -10.99 -8.83 7.03
C ALA A 87 -12.37 -9.24 7.58
N SER A 88 -12.41 -9.98 8.70
CA SER A 88 -13.63 -10.31 9.43
C SER A 88 -14.19 -9.14 10.25
N GLU A 89 -13.41 -8.09 10.47
CA GLU A 89 -13.85 -6.89 11.17
C GLU A 89 -14.29 -5.80 10.18
N PRO A 90 -15.17 -4.88 10.62
CA PRO A 90 -15.50 -3.70 9.82
C PRO A 90 -14.23 -2.95 9.43
N PHE A 91 -14.15 -2.58 8.15
CA PHE A 91 -12.98 -1.87 7.67
C PHE A 91 -12.76 -0.55 8.44
N PRO A 92 -11.52 -0.24 8.87
CA PRO A 92 -11.23 0.98 9.60
C PRO A 92 -11.60 2.25 8.82
N ASP A 93 -12.29 3.18 9.46
CA ASP A 93 -12.60 4.47 8.83
C ASP A 93 -11.30 5.22 8.48
N ILE A 94 -11.16 5.58 7.20
CA ILE A 94 -9.97 6.24 6.64
C ILE A 94 -9.85 7.68 7.17
N GLY A 95 -10.98 8.36 7.41
CA GLY A 95 -11.00 9.76 7.85
C GLY A 95 -10.27 9.97 9.18
N PRO A 96 -10.58 9.19 10.24
CA PRO A 96 -9.80 9.20 11.46
C PRO A 96 -8.32 8.88 11.22
N LEU A 97 -7.98 7.85 10.42
CA LEU A 97 -6.57 7.43 10.22
C LEU A 97 -5.70 8.62 9.78
N PHE A 98 -6.25 9.45 8.90
CA PHE A 98 -5.61 10.68 8.46
C PHE A 98 -5.34 11.66 9.61
N ARG A 99 -6.34 11.93 10.47
CA ARG A 99 -6.18 12.85 11.61
C ARG A 99 -5.08 12.41 12.56
N ASP A 100 -4.90 11.10 12.72
CA ASP A 100 -3.91 10.50 13.61
C ASP A 100 -2.55 10.26 12.93
N GLY A 101 -2.42 10.66 11.66
CA GLY A 101 -1.21 10.49 10.85
C GLY A 101 -0.87 9.02 10.60
N ILE A 102 -1.85 8.12 10.63
CA ILE A 102 -1.70 6.70 10.31
C ILE A 102 -1.92 6.54 8.81
N VAL A 103 -0.83 6.22 8.11
CA VAL A 103 -0.79 6.19 6.64
C VAL A 103 -0.47 4.79 6.08
N ASN A 104 -0.42 3.80 6.97
CA ASN A 104 -0.16 2.41 6.65
C ASN A 104 -1.26 1.52 7.26
N LEU A 105 -1.89 0.70 6.44
CA LEU A 105 -2.95 -0.24 6.80
C LEU A 105 -2.73 -1.58 6.11
N VAL A 106 -2.72 -2.66 6.88
CA VAL A 106 -2.83 -4.03 6.35
C VAL A 106 -4.17 -4.59 6.74
N VAL A 107 -4.92 -5.07 5.74
CA VAL A 107 -6.08 -5.90 5.98
C VAL A 107 -5.69 -7.34 5.66
N ALA A 108 -5.63 -8.20 6.69
CA ALA A 108 -5.35 -9.60 6.50
C ALA A 108 -6.64 -10.36 6.11
N PRO A 109 -6.61 -11.22 5.09
CA PRO A 109 -7.79 -11.99 4.70
C PRO A 109 -8.25 -12.90 5.84
N THR A 110 -9.56 -13.10 5.96
CA THR A 110 -10.13 -14.08 6.88
C THR A 110 -9.61 -15.45 6.47
N ARG A 111 -8.89 -16.15 7.37
CA ARG A 111 -8.37 -17.51 7.10
C ARG A 111 -9.56 -18.49 7.02
N LEU A 112 -10.21 -18.55 5.87
CA LEU A 112 -11.29 -19.49 5.60
C LEU A 112 -10.67 -20.86 5.26
N SER A 113 -10.66 -21.73 6.26
CA SER A 113 -10.40 -23.17 6.17
C SER A 113 -8.93 -23.62 6.07
N PRO A 114 -8.48 -24.55 6.95
CA PRO A 114 -7.11 -25.11 6.96
C PRO A 114 -6.81 -26.11 5.83
N LYS A 115 -7.56 -26.09 4.71
CA LYS A 115 -7.47 -27.11 3.65
C LYS A 115 -6.64 -26.75 2.42
N SER A 116 -6.06 -25.55 2.34
CA SER A 116 -5.12 -25.21 1.27
C SER A 116 -3.68 -25.29 1.78
N TYR A 117 -2.96 -26.31 1.34
CA TYR A 117 -1.60 -26.67 1.78
C TYR A 117 -0.47 -25.85 1.12
N CYS A 118 -0.78 -24.74 0.45
CA CYS A 118 0.27 -23.84 -0.01
C CYS A 118 0.61 -22.86 1.12
N PRO A 119 1.90 -22.73 1.53
CA PRO A 119 2.32 -21.64 2.40
C PRO A 119 2.20 -20.35 1.59
N VAL A 120 0.99 -19.80 1.58
CA VAL A 120 0.73 -18.49 1.04
C VAL A 120 1.47 -17.50 1.94
N GLU A 121 2.43 -16.78 1.38
CA GLU A 121 3.09 -15.69 2.10
C GLU A 121 2.03 -14.73 2.65
N SER A 122 2.16 -14.42 3.94
CA SER A 122 1.21 -13.56 4.63
C SER A 122 1.26 -12.14 4.07
N THR A 123 0.09 -11.55 3.82
CA THR A 123 -0.01 -10.12 3.44
C THR A 123 0.68 -9.23 4.47
N LEU A 124 0.66 -9.61 5.75
CA LEU A 124 1.38 -8.88 6.80
C LEU A 124 2.90 -9.00 6.63
N SER A 125 3.41 -10.19 6.33
CA SER A 125 4.85 -10.40 6.08
C SER A 125 5.34 -9.58 4.89
N ILE A 126 4.59 -9.56 3.77
CA ILE A 126 4.93 -8.76 2.59
C ILE A 126 4.93 -7.26 2.93
N ALA A 127 3.91 -6.80 3.65
CA ALA A 127 3.80 -5.42 4.10
C ALA A 127 4.96 -5.00 5.00
N VAL A 128 5.30 -5.83 5.99
CA VAL A 128 6.41 -5.57 6.92
C VAL A 128 7.75 -5.62 6.21
N ALA A 129 7.97 -6.60 5.33
CA ALA A 129 9.17 -6.68 4.50
C ALA A 129 9.30 -5.42 3.62
N SER A 130 8.19 -4.95 3.03
CA SER A 130 8.16 -3.72 2.23
C SER A 130 8.51 -2.48 3.07
N ILE A 131 7.94 -2.32 4.26
CA ILE A 131 8.31 -1.23 5.18
C ILE A 131 9.80 -1.29 5.52
N ALA A 132 10.31 -2.48 5.85
CA ALA A 132 11.69 -2.72 6.27
C ALA A 132 12.72 -2.56 5.15
N ALA A 133 12.41 -2.97 3.91
CA ALA A 133 13.32 -2.95 2.76
C ALA A 133 13.64 -1.53 2.24
N GLY A 134 13.07 -0.49 2.84
CA GLY A 134 13.21 0.89 2.36
C GLY A 134 12.60 1.08 0.96
N ARG A 135 12.77 2.26 0.35
CA ARG A 135 11.96 2.67 -0.83
C ARG A 135 12.36 2.00 -2.15
N ASN A 136 13.62 1.56 -2.29
CA ASN A 136 14.20 1.15 -3.57
C ASN A 136 14.01 -0.35 -3.89
N GLU A 137 13.77 -1.18 -2.88
CA GLU A 137 13.72 -2.64 -3.03
C GLU A 137 12.30 -3.23 -2.86
N ARG A 138 11.27 -2.38 -2.66
CA ARG A 138 9.90 -2.82 -2.32
C ARG A 138 9.24 -3.72 -3.35
N MET A 139 9.49 -3.53 -4.63
CA MET A 139 8.87 -4.35 -5.68
C MET A 139 9.43 -5.79 -5.68
N SER A 140 10.74 -5.94 -5.49
CA SER A 140 11.38 -7.25 -5.39
C SER A 140 10.95 -8.01 -4.13
N ALA A 141 10.55 -7.31 -3.07
CA ALA A 141 9.98 -7.92 -1.87
C ALA A 141 8.58 -8.53 -2.08
N CYS A 142 7.91 -8.25 -3.21
CA CYS A 142 6.62 -8.84 -3.58
C CYS A 142 6.74 -9.98 -4.60
N LEU A 143 7.96 -10.34 -5.00
CA LEU A 143 8.24 -11.35 -6.01
C LEU A 143 9.22 -12.38 -5.46
N ARG A 144 9.13 -13.61 -5.97
CA ARG A 144 10.14 -14.63 -5.69
C ARG A 144 11.54 -14.18 -6.12
N GLN A 145 12.55 -14.64 -5.39
CA GLN A 145 13.94 -14.35 -5.72
C GLN A 145 14.29 -14.87 -7.12
N GLY A 146 14.92 -14.02 -7.93
CA GLY A 146 15.32 -14.35 -9.31
C GLY A 146 14.25 -14.08 -10.36
N THR A 147 13.06 -13.60 -9.97
CA THR A 147 12.05 -13.15 -10.93
C THR A 147 12.57 -11.97 -11.74
N GLU A 148 12.45 -12.08 -13.07
CA GLU A 148 12.82 -11.01 -13.99
C GLU A 148 11.84 -9.85 -13.88
N VAL A 149 12.39 -8.64 -13.80
CA VAL A 149 11.64 -7.39 -13.77
C VAL A 149 11.89 -6.66 -15.07
N SER A 150 10.82 -6.42 -15.82
CA SER A 150 10.85 -5.58 -17.01
C SER A 150 10.76 -4.12 -16.63
N GLU A 151 11.55 -3.27 -17.30
CA GLU A 151 11.50 -1.80 -17.17
C GLU A 151 11.19 -1.18 -18.53
N PHE A 152 10.27 -0.22 -18.54
CA PHE A 152 9.85 0.53 -19.71
C PHE A 152 9.85 2.03 -19.39
N THR A 153 10.72 2.79 -20.04
CA THR A 153 10.71 4.27 -19.93
C THR A 153 9.83 4.83 -21.03
N LEU A 154 8.79 5.58 -20.66
CA LEU A 154 7.90 6.22 -21.62
C LEU A 154 8.57 7.47 -22.21
N THR A 155 8.41 7.66 -23.50
CA THR A 155 8.76 8.87 -24.24
C THR A 155 7.53 9.56 -24.83
N SER A 156 6.41 8.84 -24.98
CA SER A 156 5.15 9.34 -25.53
C SER A 156 3.95 8.63 -24.91
N SER A 157 2.81 9.32 -24.79
CA SER A 157 1.55 8.70 -24.36
C SER A 157 1.02 7.66 -25.36
N SER A 158 1.46 7.70 -26.62
CA SER A 158 1.17 6.68 -27.63
C SER A 158 1.70 5.29 -27.30
N GLN A 159 2.72 5.18 -26.44
CA GLN A 159 3.34 3.89 -26.09
C GLN A 159 2.53 3.08 -25.08
N LYS A 160 1.47 3.67 -24.50
CA LYS A 160 0.64 3.06 -23.45
C LYS A 160 0.11 1.67 -23.84
N GLU A 161 -0.51 1.55 -25.02
CA GLU A 161 -1.06 0.27 -25.50
C GLU A 161 0.02 -0.79 -25.72
N THR A 162 1.20 -0.38 -26.21
CA THR A 162 2.32 -1.31 -26.40
C THR A 162 2.81 -1.87 -25.06
N LEU A 163 2.92 -1.00 -24.06
CA LEU A 163 3.33 -1.37 -22.71
C LEU A 163 2.32 -2.32 -22.05
N ILE A 164 1.03 -2.00 -22.12
CA ILE A 164 -0.03 -2.87 -21.58
C ILE A 164 0.00 -4.24 -22.27
N GLY A 165 0.18 -4.29 -23.60
CA GLY A 165 0.33 -5.55 -24.32
C GLY A 165 1.56 -6.36 -23.93
N LEU A 166 2.66 -5.73 -23.49
CA LEU A 166 3.83 -6.43 -22.94
C LEU A 166 3.53 -7.01 -21.54
N LEU A 167 2.86 -6.23 -20.70
CA LEU A 167 2.43 -6.66 -19.38
C LEU A 167 1.48 -7.87 -19.45
N GLU A 168 0.49 -7.83 -20.33
CA GLU A 168 -0.43 -8.95 -20.54
C GLU A 168 0.30 -10.22 -20.99
N LYS A 169 1.27 -10.09 -21.90
CA LYS A 169 2.09 -11.24 -22.35
C LYS A 169 2.95 -11.84 -21.25
N ALA A 170 3.39 -11.03 -20.27
CA ALA A 170 4.20 -11.51 -19.16
C ALA A 170 3.41 -12.38 -18.18
N VAL A 171 2.11 -12.13 -18.04
CA VAL A 171 1.20 -13.03 -17.32
C VAL A 171 0.88 -14.23 -18.21
N ASN A 172 1.74 -15.24 -18.12
CA ASN A 172 1.63 -16.46 -18.90
C ASN A 172 0.48 -17.37 -18.41
N GLY A 173 0.09 -18.35 -19.24
CA GLY A 173 -0.96 -19.31 -18.92
C GLY A 173 -2.32 -19.01 -19.55
N LYS A 174 -3.14 -20.06 -19.69
CA LYS A 174 -4.45 -20.05 -20.36
C LYS A 174 -5.62 -20.28 -19.40
N THR A 175 -5.38 -20.22 -18.10
CA THR A 175 -6.43 -20.40 -17.09
C THR A 175 -7.31 -19.16 -17.01
N THR A 176 -8.52 -19.33 -16.47
CA THR A 176 -9.43 -18.20 -16.22
C THR A 176 -8.84 -17.21 -15.23
N GLU A 177 -8.08 -17.70 -14.23
CA GLU A 177 -7.38 -16.87 -13.25
C GLU A 177 -6.29 -16.01 -13.92
N ALA A 178 -5.52 -16.57 -14.87
CA ALA A 178 -4.50 -15.82 -15.61
C ALA A 178 -5.12 -14.75 -16.52
N GLU A 179 -6.24 -15.07 -17.18
CA GLU A 179 -6.99 -14.12 -17.99
C GLU A 179 -7.55 -12.97 -17.15
N PHE A 180 -8.13 -13.28 -16.01
CA PHE A 180 -8.62 -12.27 -15.08
C PHE A 180 -7.49 -11.39 -14.52
N LEU A 181 -6.33 -11.99 -14.23
CA LEU A 181 -5.15 -11.25 -13.80
C LEU A 181 -4.66 -10.29 -14.90
N ARG A 182 -4.62 -10.71 -16.18
CA ARG A 182 -4.28 -9.83 -17.32
C ARG A 182 -5.20 -8.62 -17.40
N GLN A 183 -6.51 -8.84 -17.35
CA GLN A 183 -7.49 -7.76 -17.42
C GLN A 183 -7.36 -6.77 -16.25
N ARG A 184 -7.17 -7.28 -15.02
CA ARG A 184 -6.89 -6.45 -13.84
C ARG A 184 -5.59 -5.66 -14.00
N ALA A 185 -4.53 -6.33 -14.46
CA ALA A 185 -3.21 -5.73 -14.65
C ALA A 185 -3.26 -4.59 -15.69
N ALA A 186 -3.93 -4.81 -16.81
CA ALA A 186 -4.14 -3.80 -17.84
C ALA A 186 -4.85 -2.56 -17.30
N LEU A 187 -5.95 -2.75 -16.55
CA LEU A 187 -6.69 -1.65 -15.93
C LEU A 187 -5.84 -0.87 -14.91
N ILE A 188 -5.10 -1.57 -14.04
CA ILE A 188 -4.21 -0.94 -13.06
C ILE A 188 -3.11 -0.14 -13.78
N ALA A 189 -2.48 -0.74 -14.78
CA ALA A 189 -1.41 -0.11 -15.55
C ALA A 189 -1.92 1.13 -16.30
N ASP A 190 -3.09 1.06 -16.92
CA ASP A 190 -3.72 2.19 -17.60
C ASP A 190 -3.92 3.37 -16.65
N GLU A 191 -4.53 3.15 -15.49
CA GLU A 191 -4.75 4.22 -14.51
C GLU A 191 -3.45 4.74 -13.88
N MET A 192 -2.45 3.86 -13.66
CA MET A 192 -1.12 4.27 -13.20
C MET A 192 -0.43 5.20 -14.20
N ILE A 193 -0.45 4.84 -15.48
CA ILE A 193 0.18 5.61 -16.58
C ILE A 193 -0.60 6.91 -16.82
N GLU A 194 -1.93 6.88 -16.83
CA GLU A 194 -2.78 8.07 -16.96
C GLU A 194 -2.55 9.08 -15.82
N ASN A 195 -2.41 8.59 -14.59
CA ASN A 195 -2.09 9.45 -13.45
C ASN A 195 -0.70 10.09 -13.60
N ALA A 196 0.31 9.33 -14.03
CA ALA A 196 1.65 9.87 -14.27
C ALA A 196 1.70 10.88 -15.44
N LEU A 197 0.97 10.61 -16.52
CA LEU A 197 0.95 11.44 -17.73
C LEU A 197 0.16 12.74 -17.58
N TYR A 198 -0.96 12.73 -16.84
CA TYR A 198 -1.92 13.84 -16.83
C TYR A 198 -2.35 14.27 -15.43
N GLY A 199 -2.28 13.39 -14.44
CA GLY A 199 -2.66 13.68 -13.05
C GLY A 199 -1.57 14.36 -12.25
N ALA A 200 -0.32 13.94 -12.44
CA ALA A 200 0.87 14.39 -11.73
C ALA A 200 1.43 15.72 -12.25
N PRO A 201 1.49 16.01 -13.57
CA PRO A 201 1.97 17.29 -14.07
C PRO A 201 1.08 18.44 -13.61
N ARG A 202 1.59 19.26 -12.68
CA ARG A 202 0.90 20.41 -12.11
C ARG A 202 1.77 21.64 -12.13
N ASP A 203 1.16 22.78 -12.41
CA ASP A 203 1.83 24.07 -12.34
C ASP A 203 2.06 24.51 -10.87
N HIS A 204 2.70 25.66 -10.70
CA HIS A 204 2.96 26.28 -9.40
C HIS A 204 1.69 26.63 -8.61
N GLN A 205 0.51 26.64 -9.24
CA GLN A 205 -0.79 26.87 -8.61
C GLN A 205 -1.51 25.55 -8.28
N GLY A 206 -0.88 24.40 -8.58
CA GLY A 206 -1.46 23.07 -8.41
C GLY A 206 -2.45 22.66 -9.52
N THR A 207 -2.55 23.44 -10.60
CA THR A 207 -3.44 23.17 -11.73
C THR A 207 -2.80 22.18 -12.69
N ARG A 208 -3.57 21.23 -13.23
CA ARG A 208 -3.06 20.25 -14.21
C ARG A 208 -2.59 20.95 -15.47
N ILE A 209 -1.38 20.60 -15.91
CA ILE A 209 -0.75 21.18 -17.11
C ILE A 209 -1.33 20.55 -18.39
N PHE A 210 -1.64 19.25 -18.33
CA PHE A 210 -2.13 18.48 -19.48
C PHE A 210 -3.56 18.00 -19.26
N ARG A 211 -4.32 17.87 -20.35
CA ARG A 211 -5.68 17.30 -20.32
C ARG A 211 -5.62 15.79 -20.52
N LYS A 212 -6.48 15.08 -19.79
CA LYS A 212 -6.57 13.61 -19.88
C LYS A 212 -6.94 13.19 -21.31
N GLY A 213 -6.22 12.20 -21.83
CA GLY A 213 -6.49 11.60 -23.15
C GLY A 213 -5.89 12.34 -24.36
N GLU A 214 -5.22 13.48 -24.18
CA GLU A 214 -4.52 14.15 -25.27
C GLU A 214 -3.19 13.45 -25.59
N LEU A 215 -2.89 13.24 -26.88
CA LEU A 215 -1.59 12.70 -27.29
C LEU A 215 -0.49 13.70 -26.89
N ARG A 216 0.53 13.22 -26.18
CA ARG A 216 1.65 14.06 -25.73
C ARG A 216 2.97 13.30 -25.71
N GLU A 217 4.04 14.05 -25.96
CA GLU A 217 5.40 13.61 -25.68
C GLU A 217 5.77 13.94 -24.23
N ILE A 218 6.69 13.15 -23.68
CA ILE A 218 7.30 13.39 -22.38
C ILE A 218 8.27 14.57 -22.51
N LEU A 219 8.22 15.51 -21.56
CA LEU A 219 9.10 16.68 -21.58
C LEU A 219 10.56 16.24 -21.33
N PRO A 220 11.58 17.01 -21.80
CA PRO A 220 12.99 16.64 -21.62
C PRO A 220 13.42 16.39 -20.16
N ASP A 221 12.85 17.13 -19.20
CA ASP A 221 13.13 16.98 -17.77
C ASP A 221 12.10 16.10 -17.04
N GLU A 222 11.10 15.58 -17.76
CA GLU A 222 10.12 14.65 -17.23
C GLU A 222 10.60 13.23 -17.45
N ARG A 223 10.39 12.38 -16.44
CA ARG A 223 10.71 10.96 -16.52
C ARG A 223 9.53 10.18 -16.00
N ILE A 224 9.01 9.28 -16.84
CA ILE A 224 8.00 8.29 -16.45
C ILE A 224 8.57 6.90 -16.75
N VAL A 225 8.70 6.08 -15.71
CA VAL A 225 9.20 4.70 -15.80
C VAL A 225 8.14 3.77 -15.26
N PHE A 226 7.80 2.76 -16.04
CA PHE A 226 6.94 1.66 -15.62
C PHE A 226 7.78 0.39 -15.45
N ARG A 227 7.54 -0.36 -14.40
CA ARG A 227 8.17 -1.66 -14.16
C ARG A 227 7.12 -2.70 -13.79
N PHE A 228 7.38 -3.94 -14.18
CA PHE A 228 6.55 -5.06 -13.75
C PHE A 228 7.35 -6.36 -13.71
N GLY A 229 6.89 -7.30 -12.90
CA GLY A 229 7.41 -8.67 -12.84
C GLY A 229 6.33 -9.64 -12.40
N PHE A 230 6.35 -10.85 -12.95
CA PHE A 230 5.40 -11.91 -12.64
C PHE A 230 6.16 -13.20 -12.28
N ASP A 231 5.93 -13.76 -11.11
CA ASP A 231 6.65 -14.94 -10.61
C ASP A 231 5.88 -16.27 -10.73
N GLY A 232 4.75 -16.24 -11.45
CA GLY A 232 3.80 -17.34 -11.57
C GLY A 232 2.64 -17.29 -10.59
N GLU A 233 2.76 -16.51 -9.50
CA GLU A 233 1.73 -16.37 -8.47
C GLU A 233 1.43 -14.90 -8.13
N ASN A 234 2.44 -14.05 -8.14
CA ASN A 234 2.37 -12.63 -7.83
C ASN A 234 2.79 -11.83 -9.06
N LEU A 235 1.98 -10.83 -9.39
CA LEU A 235 2.32 -9.78 -10.32
C LEU A 235 2.60 -8.51 -9.52
N ALA A 236 3.79 -7.94 -9.66
CA ALA A 236 4.12 -6.63 -9.11
C ALA A 236 4.18 -5.59 -10.24
N LEU A 237 3.66 -4.39 -9.97
CA LEU A 237 3.54 -3.26 -10.88
C LEU A 237 4.09 -2.00 -10.19
N GLU A 238 4.86 -1.18 -10.89
CA GLU A 238 5.38 0.10 -10.41
C GLU A 238 5.29 1.14 -11.53
N VAL A 239 4.75 2.32 -11.23
CA VAL A 239 4.95 3.53 -12.04
C VAL A 239 5.69 4.56 -11.20
N ARG A 240 6.70 5.18 -11.81
CA ARG A 240 7.50 6.26 -11.23
C ARG A 240 7.43 7.47 -12.14
N ASP A 241 7.09 8.63 -11.58
CA ASP A 241 7.15 9.93 -12.26
C ASP A 241 8.08 10.91 -11.55
N GLY A 242 8.56 11.93 -12.28
CA GLY A 242 9.46 12.97 -11.78
C GLY A 242 8.77 14.21 -11.17
N TRP A 243 7.47 14.16 -10.87
CA TRP A 243 6.71 15.35 -10.47
C TRP A 243 6.62 15.52 -8.95
N GLY A 244 6.39 14.44 -8.21
CA GLY A 244 6.22 14.51 -6.75
C GLY A 244 5.08 15.44 -6.30
N SER A 245 4.05 15.61 -7.12
CA SER A 245 2.97 16.56 -6.89
C SER A 245 1.87 16.03 -5.96
N LEU A 246 1.84 14.71 -5.75
CA LEU A 246 0.83 14.03 -4.96
C LEU A 246 1.16 14.20 -3.48
N ARG A 247 0.17 14.53 -2.64
CA ARG A 247 0.36 14.63 -1.19
C ARG A 247 -0.34 13.46 -0.48
N PRO A 248 0.19 12.96 0.66
CA PRO A 248 -0.45 11.89 1.40
C PRO A 248 -1.91 12.17 1.77
N GLU A 249 -2.23 13.42 2.11
CA GLU A 249 -3.58 13.88 2.41
C GLU A 249 -4.54 13.72 1.22
N ASP A 250 -4.06 14.00 0.00
CA ASP A 250 -4.88 13.89 -1.22
C ASP A 250 -5.22 12.43 -1.50
N ILE A 251 -4.26 11.52 -1.26
CA ILE A 251 -4.48 10.07 -1.42
C ILE A 251 -5.58 9.60 -0.49
N LEU A 252 -5.45 9.88 0.81
CA LEU A 252 -6.40 9.40 1.81
C LEU A 252 -7.79 10.02 1.63
N ASP A 253 -7.86 11.29 1.26
CA ASP A 253 -9.11 11.97 0.91
C ASP A 253 -9.79 11.30 -0.30
N HIS A 254 -9.03 11.00 -1.36
CA HIS A 254 -9.54 10.27 -2.52
C HIS A 254 -10.04 8.86 -2.16
N LEU A 255 -9.30 8.10 -1.34
CA LEU A 255 -9.72 6.77 -0.90
C LEU A 255 -10.98 6.84 -0.03
N SER A 256 -11.04 7.79 0.91
CA SER A 256 -12.18 7.97 1.82
C SER A 256 -13.46 8.37 1.06
N LYS A 257 -13.39 9.36 0.17
CA LYS A 257 -14.54 9.87 -0.58
C LYS A 257 -15.12 8.83 -1.53
N ASN A 258 -14.27 8.12 -2.26
CA ASN A 258 -14.75 7.14 -3.26
C ASN A 258 -15.28 5.87 -2.61
N ARG A 259 -14.77 5.48 -1.43
CA ARG A 259 -15.33 4.36 -0.66
C ARG A 259 -16.76 4.67 -0.20
N ALA A 260 -17.01 5.88 0.32
CA ALA A 260 -18.34 6.27 0.80
C ALA A 260 -19.38 6.42 -0.32
N ARG A 261 -18.97 6.43 -1.58
CA ARG A 261 -19.84 6.66 -2.74
C ARG A 261 -20.45 5.39 -3.33
N ASP A 262 -20.17 4.19 -2.81
CA ASP A 262 -20.77 2.90 -3.24
C ASP A 262 -20.92 2.75 -4.78
N GLY A 263 -19.88 3.13 -5.53
CA GLY A 263 -19.86 2.99 -6.99
C GLY A 263 -20.49 4.14 -7.78
N ILE A 264 -20.88 5.26 -7.16
CA ILE A 264 -21.23 6.49 -7.88
C ILE A 264 -19.93 7.12 -8.42
N PRO A 265 -19.77 7.26 -9.76
CA PRO A 265 -18.57 7.85 -10.34
C PRO A 265 -18.42 9.29 -9.87
N PRO A 266 -17.25 9.69 -9.33
CA PRO A 266 -17.01 11.09 -9.00
C PRO A 266 -16.96 11.94 -10.28
N THR A 267 -17.55 13.13 -10.23
CA THR A 267 -17.46 14.15 -11.29
C THR A 267 -16.14 14.95 -11.20
N ASP A 268 -15.45 14.79 -10.08
CA ASP A 268 -14.26 15.46 -9.63
C ASP A 268 -13.11 14.43 -9.54
N GLY A 269 -11.97 14.72 -10.18
CA GLY A 269 -10.88 13.74 -10.38
C GLY A 269 -10.40 13.02 -9.10
N GLY A 270 -9.73 11.87 -9.28
CA GLY A 270 -9.26 11.02 -8.17
C GLY A 270 -9.75 9.57 -8.21
N LEU A 271 -10.65 9.26 -9.15
CA LEU A 271 -11.13 7.90 -9.39
C LEU A 271 -10.00 6.90 -9.72
N GLY A 272 -9.01 7.32 -10.52
CA GLY A 272 -7.94 6.43 -10.96
C GLY A 272 -7.14 5.82 -9.80
N LEU A 273 -6.78 6.61 -8.80
CA LEU A 273 -6.06 6.10 -7.62
C LEU A 273 -6.92 5.15 -6.78
N PHE A 274 -8.21 5.44 -6.65
CA PHE A 274 -9.15 4.54 -5.99
C PHE A 274 -9.33 3.23 -6.76
N LEU A 275 -9.40 3.27 -8.10
CA LEU A 275 -9.45 2.06 -8.94
C LEU A 275 -8.19 1.22 -8.76
N ILE A 276 -7.00 1.83 -8.80
CA ILE A 276 -5.74 1.15 -8.52
C ILE A 276 -5.83 0.44 -7.16
N TRP A 277 -6.19 1.17 -6.09
CA TRP A 277 -6.33 0.60 -4.75
C TRP A 277 -7.35 -0.56 -4.69
N ARG A 278 -8.48 -0.44 -5.39
CA ARG A 278 -9.55 -1.44 -5.41
C ARG A 278 -9.13 -2.75 -6.07
N PHE A 279 -8.25 -2.68 -7.08
CA PHE A 279 -7.84 -3.83 -7.88
C PHE A 279 -6.51 -4.45 -7.46
N VAL A 280 -5.67 -3.76 -6.70
CA VAL A 280 -4.47 -4.35 -6.10
C VAL A 280 -4.81 -5.08 -4.80
N ASP A 281 -3.98 -6.03 -4.39
CA ASP A 281 -4.10 -6.65 -3.07
C ASP A 281 -3.44 -5.79 -1.99
N HIS A 282 -2.41 -5.05 -2.38
CA HIS A 282 -1.80 -4.04 -1.54
C HIS A 282 -1.29 -2.87 -2.39
N LEU A 283 -1.68 -1.63 -2.02
CA LEU A 283 -1.21 -0.40 -2.66
C LEU A 283 -0.03 0.17 -1.89
N HIS A 284 1.02 0.58 -2.59
CA HIS A 284 2.12 1.31 -1.99
C HIS A 284 2.39 2.61 -2.75
N VAL A 285 2.43 3.75 -2.06
CA VAL A 285 2.76 5.05 -2.65
C VAL A 285 3.96 5.65 -1.90
N SER A 286 5.02 6.00 -2.63
CA SER A 286 6.13 6.80 -2.12
C SER A 286 6.15 8.17 -2.78
N ILE A 287 6.28 9.21 -1.99
CA ILE A 287 6.32 10.60 -2.45
C ILE A 287 7.63 11.25 -1.96
N THR A 288 8.29 11.92 -2.89
CA THR A 288 9.33 12.92 -2.63
C THR A 288 8.80 14.25 -3.20
N PRO A 289 8.32 15.17 -2.36
CA PRO A 289 7.66 16.39 -2.82
C PRO A 289 8.47 17.13 -3.88
N GLY A 290 7.81 17.47 -5.00
CA GLY A 290 8.41 18.20 -6.12
C GLY A 290 9.50 17.47 -6.90
N ARG A 291 9.75 16.17 -6.65
CA ARG A 291 10.81 15.41 -7.33
C ARG A 291 10.38 14.05 -7.84
N GLU A 292 9.60 13.30 -7.06
CA GLU A 292 9.26 11.93 -7.44
C GLU A 292 7.95 11.47 -6.81
N THR A 293 7.10 10.82 -7.59
CA THR A 293 6.03 9.97 -7.08
C THR A 293 6.27 8.54 -7.57
N VAL A 294 6.10 7.56 -6.70
CA VAL A 294 6.14 6.14 -7.07
C VAL A 294 4.90 5.43 -6.56
N VAL A 295 4.08 4.94 -7.47
CA VAL A 295 2.88 4.15 -7.16
C VAL A 295 3.16 2.70 -7.52
N ARG A 296 2.90 1.80 -6.58
CA ARG A 296 3.15 0.36 -6.71
C ARG A 296 1.94 -0.43 -6.28
N GLY A 297 1.73 -1.55 -6.93
CA GLY A 297 0.73 -2.53 -6.54
C GLY A 297 1.29 -3.93 -6.70
N HIS A 298 0.84 -4.85 -5.87
CA HIS A 298 0.94 -6.26 -6.20
C HIS A 298 -0.44 -6.89 -6.27
N VAL A 299 -0.54 -7.89 -7.13
CA VAL A 299 -1.76 -8.62 -7.43
C VAL A 299 -1.43 -10.10 -7.45
N ARG A 300 -2.20 -10.88 -6.70
CA ARG A 300 -2.09 -12.33 -6.68
C ARG A 300 -2.93 -12.95 -7.78
N LEU A 301 -2.42 -14.03 -8.34
CA LEU A 301 -3.17 -14.96 -9.14
C LEU A 301 -4.22 -15.62 -8.23
N ALA A 302 -5.46 -15.18 -8.38
CA ALA A 302 -6.59 -15.61 -7.56
C ALA A 302 -7.84 -15.72 -8.45
N ARG A 303 -8.82 -16.51 -8.00
CA ARG A 303 -10.14 -16.50 -8.64
C ARG A 303 -10.84 -15.18 -8.33
N CYS A 304 -11.75 -14.79 -9.21
CA CYS A 304 -12.55 -13.59 -9.02
C CYS A 304 -13.31 -13.60 -7.68
N GLU A 305 -13.80 -14.77 -7.27
CA GLU A 305 -14.54 -14.99 -6.01
C GLU A 305 -13.66 -14.87 -4.75
N ASP A 306 -12.34 -15.02 -4.90
CA ASP A 306 -11.38 -14.99 -3.80
C ASP A 306 -10.85 -13.56 -3.52
N LEU A 307 -11.33 -12.55 -4.24
CA LEU A 307 -10.86 -11.18 -4.07
C LEU A 307 -11.34 -10.60 -2.73
N PRO A 308 -10.42 -10.23 -1.82
CA PRO A 308 -10.84 -9.59 -0.59
C PRO A 308 -11.45 -8.22 -0.90
N GLU A 309 -12.62 -7.98 -0.31
CA GLU A 309 -13.34 -6.70 -0.42
C GLU A 309 -12.59 -5.57 0.30
N ALA A 310 -11.84 -5.92 1.34
CA ALA A 310 -11.03 -5.00 2.13
C ALA A 310 -9.54 -5.08 1.71
N LYS A 311 -8.97 -3.92 1.34
CA LYS A 311 -7.60 -3.80 0.82
C LYS A 311 -6.72 -2.93 1.72
N GLY A 312 -5.45 -3.30 1.89
CA GLY A 312 -4.45 -2.52 2.60
C GLY A 312 -3.79 -1.44 1.73
N PHE A 313 -3.05 -0.53 2.36
CA PHE A 313 -2.20 0.44 1.70
C PHE A 313 -1.01 0.85 2.56
N HIS A 314 0.07 1.30 1.92
CA HIS A 314 1.22 1.96 2.53
C HIS A 314 1.49 3.27 1.82
N ILE A 315 1.57 4.37 2.56
CA ILE A 315 1.90 5.68 2.01
C ILE A 315 3.12 6.24 2.76
N THR A 316 4.20 6.50 2.03
CA THR A 316 5.43 7.07 2.58
C THR A 316 5.71 8.39 1.88
N ALA A 317 5.84 9.49 2.63
CA ALA A 317 6.30 10.77 2.10
C ALA A 317 7.61 11.17 2.76
N LEU A 318 8.61 11.61 1.99
CA LEU A 318 9.72 12.36 2.58
C LEU A 318 9.11 13.65 3.13
N ARG A 319 9.22 13.84 4.44
CA ARG A 319 9.09 15.17 5.02
C ARG A 319 10.37 15.87 4.61
N ASP A 320 10.28 16.91 3.81
CA ASP A 320 11.43 17.77 3.59
C ASP A 320 11.98 18.15 4.97
N CYS A 321 13.27 17.92 5.19
CA CYS A 321 13.94 18.56 6.32
C CYS A 321 13.83 20.06 6.04
N ALA A 322 12.91 20.71 6.75
CA ALA A 322 12.86 22.17 6.82
C ALA A 322 14.18 22.71 7.37
#